data_AF-A0A2V7FM08-F1
#
_entry.id   AF-A0A2V7FM08-F1
#
_cell.length_a   1.000
_cell.length_b   1.000
_cell.length_c   1.000
_cell.angle_alpha   90.00
_cell.angle_beta   90.00
_cell.angle_gamma   90.00
#
_symmetry.space_group_name_H-M   'P 1'
#
loop_
_entity.id
_entity.type
_entity.pdbx_description
1 polymer ?
#
loop_
_entity_poly.entity_id
_entity_poly.type
_entity_poly.pdbx_seq_one_letter_code
_entity_poly.pdbx_strand_id
1 'polypeptide(L)'
;MRPRRPRDRACRPLAREPQHFARLRRLQCRAGARGHGVTRVLGVGLLTAWGEGVAALPDDARRAAGERRVVPMATPAIAGERFRRATRECLLGVAAVGAALRDSALDRAAVAGSRTALVYVTAAAYGASNKRFIVAEAASQVRANGGPDGVVAIEAQSPGATEGAGRAKTGGAIYFPYTAPSSVPAEVAIEYGLTGGYVILVGGASAGVDALWQASTLLAAGDADLALVLAVETFEECADLWTRGRWVTPRPLVEAAACAVLAGADDADIGYGPGAASTLETLVTRRAGETLACAPLVELALARAAGMPIARVTGRWRGRRAQIAVAT
;
A
#
# COMPACT_ATOMS: atom_id res chain seq x y z
N MET A 1 48.12 -25.84 -7.93
CA MET A 1 46.97 -26.29 -7.10
C MET A 1 46.08 -25.09 -6.79
N ARG A 2 44.87 -25.02 -7.37
CA ARG A 2 43.88 -23.96 -7.06
C ARG A 2 42.99 -24.42 -5.90
N PRO A 3 42.68 -23.59 -4.89
CA PRO A 3 41.80 -24.00 -3.80
C PRO A 3 40.34 -24.05 -4.29
N ARG A 4 39.66 -25.16 -3.99
CA ARG A 4 38.23 -25.37 -4.27
C ARG A 4 37.39 -24.52 -3.32
N ARG A 5 36.46 -23.74 -3.88
CA ARG A 5 35.41 -23.02 -3.13
C ARG A 5 34.50 -24.01 -2.38
N PRO A 6 33.99 -23.66 -1.18
CA PRO A 6 33.03 -24.50 -0.48
C PRO A 6 31.71 -24.54 -1.25
N ARG A 7 31.16 -25.76 -1.38
CA ARG A 7 29.83 -26.00 -1.97
C ARG A 7 28.76 -25.42 -1.04
N ASP A 8 27.90 -24.58 -1.60
CA ASP A 8 26.67 -24.11 -0.95
C ASP A 8 25.87 -25.29 -0.41
N ARG A 9 25.67 -25.29 0.91
CA ARG A 9 24.72 -26.20 1.56
C ARG A 9 23.31 -25.77 1.15
N ALA A 10 22.69 -26.55 0.27
CA ALA A 10 21.26 -26.43 -0.02
C ALA A 10 20.46 -26.52 1.29
N CYS A 11 19.79 -25.42 1.66
CA CYS A 11 18.80 -25.42 2.74
C CYS A 11 17.73 -26.48 2.44
N ARG A 12 17.55 -27.41 3.38
CA ARG A 12 16.40 -28.33 3.39
C ARG A 12 15.08 -27.53 3.37
N PRO A 13 14.06 -27.95 2.60
CA PRO A 13 12.80 -27.24 2.52
C PRO A 13 11.99 -27.39 3.81
N LEU A 14 11.65 -26.25 4.42
CA LEU A 14 10.59 -26.17 5.42
C LEU A 14 9.23 -26.33 4.72
N ALA A 15 8.34 -27.07 5.39
CA ALA A 15 6.92 -27.36 5.10
C ALA A 15 6.28 -26.81 3.80
N ARG A 16 5.67 -27.75 3.05
CA ARG A 16 4.89 -27.61 1.79
C ARG A 16 4.29 -26.21 1.55
N GLU A 17 5.04 -25.39 0.85
CA GLU A 17 4.57 -24.16 0.24
C GLU A 17 3.72 -24.51 -1.01
N PRO A 18 2.56 -23.87 -1.25
CA PRO A 18 1.78 -24.11 -2.45
C PRO A 18 2.61 -23.85 -3.72
N GLN A 19 2.55 -24.75 -4.69
CA GLN A 19 3.44 -24.78 -5.86
C GLN A 19 3.45 -23.47 -6.68
N HIS A 20 2.37 -22.68 -6.63
CA HIS A 20 2.28 -21.37 -7.29
C HIS A 20 3.23 -20.33 -6.66
N PHE A 21 3.45 -20.36 -5.34
CA PHE A 21 4.42 -19.49 -4.67
C PHE A 21 5.87 -19.88 -4.96
N ALA A 22 6.16 -21.19 -5.10
CA ALA A 22 7.50 -21.66 -5.43
C ALA A 22 7.95 -21.24 -6.85
N ARG A 23 7.02 -21.24 -7.83
CA ARG A 23 7.28 -20.73 -9.19
C ARG A 23 7.43 -19.21 -9.23
N LEU A 24 6.60 -18.47 -8.48
CA LEU A 24 6.75 -17.02 -8.29
C LEU A 24 8.09 -16.65 -7.64
N ARG A 25 8.53 -17.40 -6.63
CA ARG A 25 9.83 -17.17 -5.97
C ARG A 25 11.00 -17.40 -6.92
N ARG A 26 10.92 -18.38 -7.83
CA ARG A 26 11.95 -18.56 -8.89
C ARG A 26 11.99 -17.40 -9.89
N LEU A 27 10.84 -16.78 -10.19
CA LEU A 27 10.79 -15.58 -11.03
C LEU A 27 11.35 -14.35 -10.30
N GLN A 28 11.02 -14.18 -9.01
CA GLN A 28 11.56 -13.13 -8.15
C GLN A 28 13.08 -13.27 -7.91
N CYS A 29 13.59 -14.49 -7.75
CA CYS A 29 15.03 -14.75 -7.60
C CYS A 29 15.82 -14.65 -8.92
N ARG A 30 15.15 -14.66 -10.08
CA ARG A 30 15.78 -14.50 -11.41
C ARG A 30 15.73 -13.08 -11.94
N ALA A 31 14.95 -12.18 -11.34
CA ALA A 31 15.11 -10.74 -11.52
C ALA A 31 16.48 -10.36 -10.93
N GLY A 32 17.52 -10.42 -11.77
CA GLY A 32 18.89 -10.15 -11.37
C GLY A 32 19.01 -8.76 -10.75
N ALA A 33 19.43 -8.72 -9.49
CA ALA A 33 19.75 -7.51 -8.75
C ALA A 33 21.06 -6.88 -9.27
N ARG A 34 21.02 -6.31 -10.48
CA ARG A 34 22.08 -5.46 -11.01
C ARG A 34 21.43 -4.33 -11.79
N GLY A 35 21.15 -3.25 -11.08
CA GLY A 35 20.77 -1.98 -11.66
C GLY A 35 21.37 -0.87 -10.82
N HIS A 36 22.18 -0.02 -11.44
CA HIS A 36 22.54 1.28 -10.90
C HIS A 36 21.32 2.18 -11.09
N GLY A 37 20.42 2.19 -10.12
CA GLY A 37 19.46 3.27 -10.05
C GLY A 37 20.11 4.42 -9.31
N VAL A 38 19.74 5.65 -9.65
CA VAL A 38 20.28 6.84 -8.98
C VAL A 38 19.09 7.66 -8.54
N THR A 39 18.78 7.63 -7.25
CA THR A 39 17.52 8.19 -6.77
C THR A 39 17.72 8.98 -5.49
N ARG A 40 17.22 10.22 -5.51
CA ARG A 40 17.09 11.10 -4.35
C ARG A 40 15.62 11.26 -3.99
N VAL A 41 15.33 11.24 -2.69
CA VAL A 41 14.03 11.61 -2.14
C VAL A 41 13.94 13.12 -2.07
N LEU A 42 12.96 13.71 -2.76
CA LEU A 42 12.67 15.15 -2.68
C LEU A 42 11.78 15.47 -1.49
N GLY A 43 10.83 14.57 -1.16
CA GLY A 43 9.91 14.72 -0.04
C GLY A 43 9.17 13.43 0.30
N VAL A 44 8.64 13.35 1.52
CA VAL A 44 7.79 12.25 1.99
C VAL A 44 6.57 12.78 2.72
N GLY A 45 5.40 12.59 2.13
CA GLY A 45 4.12 12.79 2.79
C GLY A 45 3.81 11.57 3.65
N LEU A 46 3.61 11.78 4.95
CA LEU A 46 3.31 10.70 5.91
C LEU A 46 2.03 11.02 6.67
N LEU A 47 1.00 10.22 6.43
CA LEU A 47 -0.25 10.23 7.19
C LEU A 47 -0.39 8.90 7.92
N THR A 48 -0.57 8.95 9.23
CA THR A 48 -0.82 7.75 10.04
C THR A 48 -2.02 7.99 10.95
N ALA A 49 -2.53 6.92 11.57
CA ALA A 49 -3.52 7.04 12.62
C ALA A 49 -3.05 7.85 13.85
N TRP A 50 -1.76 8.15 13.96
CA TRP A 50 -1.19 9.02 14.99
C TRP A 50 -1.21 10.50 14.61
N GLY A 51 -1.36 10.81 13.32
CA GLY A 51 -1.34 12.17 12.78
C GLY A 51 -0.45 12.29 11.53
N GLU A 52 -0.29 13.52 11.05
CA GLU A 52 0.55 13.89 9.91
C GLU A 52 2.01 14.10 10.34
N GLY A 53 2.95 13.55 9.57
CA GLY A 53 4.38 13.71 9.75
C GLY A 53 5.02 12.86 10.85
N VAL A 54 6.35 12.86 10.88
CA VAL A 54 7.15 12.07 11.84
C VAL A 54 7.01 12.54 13.30
N ALA A 55 6.64 13.81 13.49
CA ALA A 55 6.47 14.41 14.82
C ALA A 55 5.22 13.87 15.52
N ALA A 56 4.21 13.42 14.76
CA ALA A 56 3.01 12.82 15.31
C ALA A 56 3.20 11.38 15.79
N LEU A 57 4.28 10.71 15.37
CA LEU A 57 4.54 9.33 15.78
C LEU A 57 4.88 9.26 17.27
N PRO A 58 4.22 8.39 18.06
CA PRO A 58 4.57 8.21 19.47
C PRO A 58 5.98 7.62 19.62
N ASP A 59 6.52 7.69 20.84
CA ASP A 59 7.76 7.00 21.19
C ASP A 59 7.60 5.47 21.14
N ASP A 60 6.39 4.99 21.46
CA ASP A 60 6.04 3.57 21.46
C ASP A 60 4.56 3.40 21.05
N ALA A 61 4.35 2.87 19.84
CA ALA A 61 3.04 2.61 19.26
C ALA A 61 2.25 1.55 20.05
N ARG A 62 2.91 0.56 20.66
CA ARG A 62 2.22 -0.47 21.46
C ARG A 62 1.63 0.16 22.70
N ARG A 63 2.42 0.98 23.40
CA ARG A 63 1.93 1.72 24.57
C ARG A 63 0.81 2.69 24.19
N ALA A 64 0.98 3.47 23.12
CA ALA A 64 -0.01 4.42 22.65
C ALA A 64 -1.32 3.74 22.20
N ALA A 65 -1.23 2.57 21.56
CA ALA A 65 -2.40 1.81 21.13
C ALA A 65 -3.19 1.21 22.29
N GLY A 66 -2.53 0.90 23.42
CA GLY A 66 -3.15 0.19 24.53
C GLY A 66 -3.71 -1.15 24.07
N GLU A 67 -4.99 -1.39 24.34
CA GLU A 67 -5.67 -2.64 23.96
C GLU A 67 -6.18 -2.68 22.51
N ARG A 68 -5.94 -1.64 21.71
CA ARG A 68 -6.41 -1.57 20.32
C ARG A 68 -5.58 -2.49 19.42
N ARG A 69 -6.24 -3.29 18.57
CA ARG A 69 -5.56 -4.15 17.57
C ARG A 69 -5.27 -3.38 16.30
N VAL A 70 -6.26 -2.63 15.87
CA VAL A 70 -6.23 -1.72 14.74
C VAL A 70 -6.35 -0.31 15.32
N VAL A 71 -5.47 0.58 14.87
CA VAL A 71 -5.56 2.02 15.16
C VAL A 71 -6.01 2.69 13.87
N PRO A 72 -7.28 3.13 13.80
CA PRO A 72 -7.83 3.70 12.58
C PRO A 72 -7.44 5.16 12.41
N MET A 73 -7.25 5.58 11.17
CA MET A 73 -6.99 6.96 10.77
C MET A 73 -8.29 7.65 10.35
N ALA A 74 -8.48 8.92 10.71
CA ALA A 74 -9.63 9.66 10.23
C ALA A 74 -9.63 9.80 8.70
N THR A 75 -10.81 9.79 8.08
CA THR A 75 -10.94 10.07 6.64
C THR A 75 -10.65 11.55 6.37
N PRO A 76 -9.69 11.89 5.49
CA PRO A 76 -9.44 13.29 5.13
C PRO A 76 -10.64 13.90 4.42
N ALA A 77 -10.95 15.16 4.76
CA ALA A 77 -11.91 15.95 4.00
C ALA A 77 -11.22 16.50 2.75
N ILE A 78 -11.57 15.99 1.58
CA ILE A 78 -11.07 16.51 0.29
C ILE A 78 -12.24 17.13 -0.46
N ALA A 79 -12.12 18.40 -0.79
CA ALA A 79 -13.12 19.14 -1.53
C ALA A 79 -13.18 18.67 -2.99
N GLY A 80 -14.38 18.70 -3.58
CA GLY A 80 -14.61 18.42 -4.99
C GLY A 80 -15.67 17.34 -5.21
N GLU A 81 -16.56 17.60 -6.17
CA GLU A 81 -17.70 16.71 -6.45
C GLU A 81 -17.27 15.29 -6.82
N ARG A 82 -16.13 15.16 -7.52
CA ARG A 82 -15.54 13.87 -7.90
C ARG A 82 -15.31 12.93 -6.70
N PHE A 83 -14.93 13.50 -5.56
CA PHE A 83 -14.58 12.74 -4.36
C PHE A 83 -15.78 12.33 -3.52
N ARG A 84 -16.99 12.81 -3.86
CA ARG A 84 -18.23 12.47 -3.14
C ARG A 84 -18.44 10.95 -3.03
N ARG A 85 -17.94 10.19 -4.00
CA ARG A 85 -18.09 8.72 -4.07
C ARG A 85 -16.78 7.96 -3.88
N ALA A 86 -15.66 8.67 -3.72
CA ALA A 86 -14.36 8.06 -3.56
C ALA A 86 -14.29 7.27 -2.25
N THR A 87 -13.62 6.12 -2.28
CA THR A 87 -13.39 5.37 -1.04
C THR A 87 -12.40 6.09 -0.14
N ARG A 88 -12.44 5.74 1.14
CA ARG A 88 -11.53 6.27 2.15
C ARG A 88 -10.06 6.11 1.74
N GLU A 89 -9.73 4.97 1.15
CA GLU A 89 -8.42 4.64 0.62
C GLU A 89 -7.99 5.61 -0.50
N CYS A 90 -8.91 6.01 -1.38
CA CYS A 90 -8.63 6.97 -2.43
C CYS A 90 -8.36 8.37 -1.86
N LEU A 91 -9.18 8.79 -0.88
CA LEU A 91 -8.99 10.08 -0.19
C LEU A 91 -7.64 10.13 0.54
N LEU A 92 -7.30 9.04 1.22
CA LEU A 92 -6.00 8.90 1.88
C LEU A 92 -4.83 8.95 0.89
N GLY A 93 -4.95 8.28 -0.27
CA GLY A 93 -3.94 8.34 -1.32
C GLY A 93 -3.72 9.76 -1.84
N VAL A 94 -4.80 10.48 -2.15
CA VAL A 94 -4.73 11.87 -2.61
C VAL A 94 -4.13 12.80 -1.55
N ALA A 95 -4.53 12.64 -0.29
CA ALA A 95 -4.00 13.42 0.81
C ALA A 95 -2.50 13.17 1.04
N ALA A 96 -2.06 11.91 0.93
CA ALA A 96 -0.65 11.54 1.09
C ALA A 96 0.23 12.14 0.00
N VAL A 97 -0.22 12.15 -1.27
CA VAL A 97 0.49 12.86 -2.35
C VAL A 97 0.54 14.36 -2.07
N GLY A 98 -0.57 14.96 -1.63
CA GLY A 98 -0.60 16.38 -1.29
C GLY A 98 0.38 16.74 -0.17
N ALA A 99 0.52 15.89 0.84
CA ALA A 99 1.52 16.04 1.89
C ALA A 99 2.96 15.89 1.35
N ALA A 100 3.19 14.96 0.42
CA ALA A 100 4.51 14.75 -0.18
C ALA A 100 4.95 15.92 -1.08
N LEU A 101 4.02 16.55 -1.79
CA LEU A 101 4.28 17.75 -2.58
C LEU A 101 4.63 18.95 -1.69
N ARG A 102 3.89 19.15 -0.58
CA ARG A 102 4.23 20.19 0.41
C ARG A 102 5.63 19.98 0.99
N ASP A 103 5.96 18.75 1.36
CA ASP A 103 7.25 18.41 1.95
C ASP A 103 8.43 18.48 0.95
N SER A 104 8.16 18.31 -0.36
CA SER A 104 9.16 18.48 -1.43
C SER A 104 9.24 19.90 -2.00
N ALA A 105 8.40 20.82 -1.53
CA ALA A 105 8.23 22.17 -2.09
C ALA A 105 7.89 22.18 -3.59
N LEU A 106 7.26 21.11 -4.09
CA LEU A 106 6.74 21.03 -5.45
C LEU A 106 5.26 21.40 -5.48
N ASP A 107 4.82 22.02 -6.56
CA ASP A 107 3.40 22.24 -6.82
C ASP A 107 2.79 21.09 -7.65
N ARG A 108 1.49 21.18 -7.89
CA ARG A 108 0.78 20.18 -8.72
C ARG A 108 1.24 20.21 -10.18
N ALA A 109 1.62 21.37 -10.71
CA ALA A 109 2.01 21.50 -12.11
C ALA A 109 3.34 20.80 -12.37
N ALA A 110 4.26 20.82 -11.40
CA ALA A 110 5.57 20.18 -11.47
C ALA A 110 5.50 18.65 -11.60
N VAL A 111 4.43 18.02 -11.12
CA VAL A 111 4.25 16.56 -11.22
C VAL A 111 3.30 16.13 -12.32
N ALA A 112 2.55 17.04 -12.93
CA ALA A 112 1.58 16.70 -13.97
C ALA A 112 2.25 16.25 -15.28
N GLY A 113 1.54 15.43 -16.06
CA GLY A 113 1.94 14.98 -17.38
C GLY A 113 2.59 13.60 -17.43
N SER A 114 3.24 13.30 -18.56
CA SER A 114 3.75 11.97 -18.90
C SER A 114 5.12 11.64 -18.31
N ARG A 115 5.82 12.66 -17.78
CA ARG A 115 7.18 12.52 -17.25
C ARG A 115 7.23 12.22 -15.75
N THR A 116 6.08 12.05 -15.11
CA THR A 116 5.98 11.60 -13.72
C THR A 116 5.40 10.19 -13.67
N ALA A 117 6.16 9.25 -13.13
CA ALA A 117 5.69 7.89 -12.87
C ALA A 117 4.90 7.82 -11.55
N LEU A 118 3.89 6.95 -11.49
CA LEU A 118 3.18 6.58 -10.27
C LEU A 118 3.36 5.08 -10.02
N VAL A 119 4.00 4.74 -8.91
CA VAL A 119 4.13 3.37 -8.40
C VAL A 119 3.31 3.27 -7.12
N TYR A 120 2.18 2.56 -7.19
CA TYR A 120 1.32 2.30 -6.04
C TYR A 120 1.59 0.91 -5.45
N VAL A 121 1.61 0.84 -4.11
CA VAL A 121 1.83 -0.41 -3.38
C VAL A 121 0.87 -0.55 -2.20
N THR A 122 0.36 -1.75 -1.99
CA THR A 122 -0.52 -2.06 -0.85
C THR A 122 -0.44 -3.52 -0.46
N ALA A 123 -0.57 -3.82 0.83
CA ALA A 123 -0.60 -5.17 1.38
C ALA A 123 -2.02 -5.63 1.70
N ALA A 124 -2.86 -4.73 2.23
CA ALA A 124 -4.27 -4.98 2.48
C ALA A 124 -5.10 -5.00 1.19
N ALA A 125 -4.52 -4.51 0.08
CA ALA A 125 -5.20 -4.36 -1.20
C ALA A 125 -6.54 -3.64 -1.01
N TYR A 126 -7.60 -4.24 -1.50
CA TYR A 126 -8.97 -3.73 -1.47
C TYR A 126 -9.81 -4.43 -0.41
N GLY A 127 -9.20 -5.02 0.63
CA GLY A 127 -9.93 -5.78 1.65
C GLY A 127 -11.07 -4.97 2.29
N ALA A 128 -10.80 -3.71 2.66
CA ALA A 128 -11.77 -2.80 3.25
C ALA A 128 -12.91 -2.46 2.27
N SER A 129 -12.57 -2.03 1.06
CA SER A 129 -13.53 -1.73 -0.01
C SER A 129 -14.39 -2.96 -0.41
N ASN A 130 -13.80 -4.16 -0.50
CA ASN A 130 -14.53 -5.39 -0.79
C ASN A 130 -15.48 -5.78 0.34
N LYS A 131 -15.04 -5.66 1.60
CA LYS A 131 -15.91 -5.96 2.73
C LYS A 131 -17.12 -5.01 2.75
N ARG A 132 -16.90 -3.71 2.50
CA ARG A 132 -18.01 -2.74 2.35
C ARG A 132 -18.96 -3.14 1.23
N PHE A 133 -18.44 -3.49 0.05
CA PHE A 133 -19.26 -3.93 -1.08
C PHE A 133 -20.10 -5.17 -0.74
N ILE A 134 -19.47 -6.22 -0.18
CA ILE A 134 -20.14 -7.48 0.19
C ILE A 134 -21.24 -7.22 1.24
N VAL A 135 -20.95 -6.42 2.26
CA VAL A 135 -21.92 -6.10 3.32
C VAL A 135 -23.07 -5.25 2.78
N ALA A 136 -22.81 -4.29 1.88
CA ALA A 136 -23.84 -3.47 1.25
C ALA A 136 -24.78 -4.30 0.36
N GLU A 137 -24.25 -5.25 -0.40
CA GLU A 137 -25.05 -6.20 -1.18
C GLU A 137 -25.89 -7.11 -0.27
N ALA A 138 -25.32 -7.67 0.79
CA ALA A 138 -26.05 -8.50 1.75
C ALA A 138 -27.21 -7.73 2.43
N ALA A 139 -26.96 -6.49 2.86
CA ALA A 139 -28.00 -5.63 3.43
C ALA A 139 -29.11 -5.31 2.43
N SER A 140 -28.76 -5.12 1.15
CA SER A 140 -29.72 -4.87 0.07
C SER A 140 -30.59 -6.10 -0.21
N GLN A 141 -30.03 -7.31 -0.14
CA GLN A 141 -30.76 -8.57 -0.28
C GLN A 141 -31.73 -8.82 0.89
N VAL A 142 -31.32 -8.54 2.13
CA VAL A 142 -32.21 -8.65 3.31
C VAL A 142 -33.39 -7.67 3.21
N ARG A 143 -33.16 -6.44 2.73
CA ARG A 143 -34.23 -5.47 2.45
C ARG A 143 -35.14 -5.92 1.31
N ALA A 144 -34.59 -6.56 0.27
CA ALA A 144 -35.38 -7.09 -0.83
C ALA A 144 -36.26 -8.28 -0.43
N ASN A 145 -35.81 -9.06 0.56
CA ASN A 145 -36.46 -10.29 1.04
C ASN A 145 -37.37 -10.10 2.27
N GLY A 146 -37.71 -8.87 2.65
CA GLY A 146 -38.77 -8.61 3.65
C GLY A 146 -38.35 -8.40 5.11
N GLY A 147 -37.07 -8.19 5.42
CA GLY A 147 -36.61 -7.83 6.77
C GLY A 147 -36.64 -8.98 7.80
N PRO A 148 -36.08 -8.78 9.01
CA PRO A 148 -35.79 -9.85 9.98
C PRO A 148 -37.03 -10.50 10.63
N ASP A 149 -38.23 -9.92 10.46
CA ASP A 149 -39.49 -10.45 11.01
C ASP A 149 -40.43 -11.03 9.92
N GLY A 150 -39.95 -11.13 8.67
CA GLY A 150 -40.73 -11.70 7.57
C GLY A 150 -40.80 -13.22 7.65
N VAL A 151 -41.84 -13.75 8.29
CA VAL A 151 -42.25 -15.15 8.11
C VAL A 151 -42.51 -15.36 6.62
N VAL A 152 -41.60 -16.07 5.95
CA VAL A 152 -41.78 -16.48 4.55
C VAL A 152 -42.83 -17.58 4.54
N ALA A 153 -44.07 -17.23 4.23
CA ALA A 153 -45.04 -18.20 3.76
C ALA A 153 -44.52 -18.74 2.42
N ILE A 154 -44.14 -20.02 2.41
CA ILE A 154 -43.83 -20.74 1.18
C ILE A 154 -45.17 -21.01 0.48
N GLU A 155 -45.60 -20.08 -0.36
CA GLU A 155 -46.63 -20.38 -1.36
C GLU A 155 -45.97 -20.72 -2.70
N ALA A 156 -46.42 -21.85 -3.24
CA ALA A 156 -45.89 -22.50 -4.42
C ALA A 156 -45.98 -21.60 -5.66
N GLN A 157 -44.90 -21.58 -6.44
CA GLN A 157 -44.84 -20.97 -7.76
C GLN A 157 -45.91 -21.55 -8.69
N SER A 158 -46.68 -20.66 -9.32
CA SER A 158 -47.32 -20.95 -10.62
C SER A 158 -46.66 -20.07 -11.70
N PRO A 159 -46.28 -20.62 -12.85
CA PRO A 159 -45.60 -19.88 -13.90
C PRO A 159 -46.63 -19.19 -14.80
N GLY A 160 -46.66 -17.86 -14.75
CA GLY A 160 -47.51 -17.03 -15.61
C GLY A 160 -46.92 -15.63 -15.76
N ALA A 161 -46.67 -15.24 -17.00
CA ALA A 161 -45.93 -14.05 -17.39
C ALA A 161 -46.48 -12.73 -16.82
N THR A 162 -45.59 -11.81 -16.47
CA THR A 162 -45.76 -10.37 -16.73
C THR A 162 -44.39 -9.69 -16.67
N GLU A 163 -44.02 -9.07 -17.79
CA GLU A 163 -42.98 -8.05 -17.85
C GLU A 163 -43.32 -6.93 -16.87
N GLY A 164 -42.38 -6.56 -16.00
CA GLY A 164 -42.63 -5.56 -14.98
C GLY A 164 -41.36 -5.11 -14.28
N ALA A 165 -40.80 -4.00 -14.77
CA ALA A 165 -39.89 -3.08 -14.08
C ALA A 165 -38.65 -3.69 -13.40
N GLY A 166 -37.51 -3.56 -14.09
CA GLY A 166 -36.19 -3.73 -13.51
C GLY A 166 -36.03 -2.92 -12.22
N ARG A 167 -36.08 -3.63 -11.09
CA ARG A 167 -35.73 -3.09 -9.77
C ARG A 167 -34.25 -2.79 -9.80
N ALA A 168 -33.92 -1.53 -10.08
CA ALA A 168 -32.57 -1.07 -10.27
C ALA A 168 -31.72 -1.43 -9.03
N LYS A 169 -30.70 -2.27 -9.24
CA LYS A 169 -29.61 -2.55 -8.29
C LYS A 169 -28.74 -1.29 -8.15
N THR A 170 -29.27 -0.25 -7.52
CA THR A 170 -28.65 1.09 -7.53
C THR A 170 -27.48 1.24 -6.56
N GLY A 171 -27.33 0.33 -5.59
CA GLY A 171 -26.23 0.36 -4.62
C GLY A 171 -24.91 -0.23 -5.15
N GLY A 172 -24.93 -1.49 -5.61
CA GLY A 172 -23.71 -2.24 -5.96
C GLY A 172 -22.95 -1.74 -7.18
N ALA A 173 -23.66 -1.32 -8.24
CA ALA A 173 -23.02 -0.96 -9.50
C ALA A 173 -22.14 0.31 -9.42
N ILE A 174 -22.45 1.22 -8.49
CA ILE A 174 -21.74 2.50 -8.32
C ILE A 174 -20.41 2.32 -7.56
N TYR A 175 -20.33 1.35 -6.64
CA TYR A 175 -19.11 1.08 -5.86
C TYR A 175 -18.19 0.05 -6.51
N PHE A 176 -18.68 -0.68 -7.52
CA PHE A 176 -17.91 -1.71 -8.21
C PHE A 176 -16.55 -1.21 -8.75
N PRO A 177 -16.43 -0.02 -9.39
CA PRO A 177 -15.14 0.49 -9.83
C PRO A 177 -14.13 0.62 -8.69
N TYR A 178 -14.59 1.03 -7.51
CA TYR A 178 -13.75 1.23 -6.32
C TYR A 178 -13.36 -0.07 -5.59
N THR A 179 -13.82 -1.22 -6.06
CA THR A 179 -13.33 -2.53 -5.59
C THR A 179 -12.03 -2.94 -6.29
N ALA A 180 -11.65 -2.25 -7.37
CA ALA A 180 -10.42 -2.55 -8.10
C ALA A 180 -9.18 -2.01 -7.34
N PRO A 181 -8.07 -2.77 -7.28
CA PRO A 181 -6.81 -2.28 -6.72
C PRO A 181 -6.25 -1.04 -7.43
N SER A 182 -6.70 -0.77 -8.67
CA SER A 182 -6.31 0.42 -9.42
C SER A 182 -7.04 1.70 -9.05
N SER A 183 -8.07 1.65 -8.19
CA SER A 183 -8.91 2.82 -7.90
C SER A 183 -8.14 3.94 -7.19
N VAL A 184 -7.38 3.59 -6.15
CA VAL A 184 -6.57 4.55 -5.39
C VAL A 184 -5.58 5.27 -6.30
N PRO A 185 -4.70 4.56 -7.04
CA PRO A 185 -3.77 5.24 -7.94
C PRO A 185 -4.44 5.94 -9.12
N ALA A 186 -5.62 5.51 -9.57
CA ALA A 186 -6.34 6.19 -10.64
C ALA A 186 -6.88 7.54 -10.18
N GLU A 187 -7.48 7.60 -8.99
CA GLU A 187 -7.96 8.85 -8.41
C GLU A 187 -6.83 9.85 -8.19
N VAL A 188 -5.66 9.36 -7.77
CA VAL A 188 -4.43 10.15 -7.64
C VAL A 188 -3.96 10.63 -9.01
N ALA A 189 -3.88 9.75 -10.00
CA ALA A 189 -3.46 10.14 -11.35
C ALA A 189 -4.38 11.22 -11.93
N ILE A 190 -5.69 11.08 -11.77
CA ILE A 190 -6.68 12.08 -12.22
C ILE A 190 -6.56 13.37 -11.42
N GLU A 191 -6.33 13.34 -10.09
CA GLU A 191 -6.16 14.56 -9.27
C GLU A 191 -4.94 15.38 -9.65
N TYR A 192 -3.83 14.71 -9.90
CA TYR A 192 -2.54 15.36 -10.11
C TYR A 192 -2.15 15.42 -11.59
N GLY A 193 -3.06 15.06 -12.50
CA GLY A 193 -2.84 15.12 -13.94
C GLY A 193 -1.72 14.19 -14.43
N LEU A 194 -1.51 13.05 -13.77
CA LEU A 194 -0.43 12.11 -14.08
C LEU A 194 -0.83 11.25 -15.28
N THR A 195 0.01 11.24 -16.32
CA THR A 195 -0.20 10.43 -17.53
C THR A 195 1.04 9.61 -17.89
N GLY A 196 2.00 9.49 -16.96
CA GLY A 196 3.25 8.74 -17.13
C GLY A 196 3.13 7.27 -16.76
N GLY A 197 4.28 6.62 -16.55
CA GLY A 197 4.35 5.21 -16.18
C GLY A 197 3.52 4.89 -14.93
N TYR A 198 2.73 3.82 -14.98
CA TYR A 198 1.74 3.49 -13.96
C TYR A 198 1.88 2.02 -13.53
N VAL A 199 2.25 1.79 -12.27
CA VAL A 199 2.54 0.45 -11.75
C VAL A 199 1.80 0.22 -10.44
N ILE A 200 1.23 -0.98 -10.27
CA ILE A 200 0.59 -1.42 -9.03
C ILE A 200 1.29 -2.69 -8.54
N LEU A 201 1.76 -2.65 -7.30
CA LEU A 201 2.33 -3.78 -6.59
C LEU A 201 1.43 -4.16 -5.41
N VAL A 202 1.22 -5.47 -5.22
CA VAL A 202 0.46 -5.98 -4.08
C VAL A 202 1.34 -6.89 -3.24
N GLY A 203 1.53 -6.52 -1.97
CA GLY A 203 2.36 -7.23 -1.00
C GLY A 203 2.67 -6.38 0.22
N GLY A 204 3.24 -7.01 1.27
CA GLY A 204 3.62 -6.32 2.51
C GLY A 204 4.83 -5.40 2.38
N ALA A 205 5.50 -5.10 3.50
CA ALA A 205 6.65 -4.18 3.53
C ALA A 205 7.75 -4.48 2.50
N SER A 206 8.00 -5.75 2.15
CA SER A 206 8.98 -6.06 1.08
C SER A 206 8.55 -5.54 -0.30
N ALA A 207 7.25 -5.50 -0.60
CA ALA A 207 6.75 -4.90 -1.85
C ALA A 207 6.90 -3.38 -1.84
N GLY A 208 6.88 -2.72 -0.67
CA GLY A 208 7.18 -1.29 -0.58
C GLY A 208 8.64 -0.99 -0.95
N VAL A 209 9.57 -1.88 -0.60
CA VAL A 209 10.96 -1.81 -1.09
C VAL A 209 11.04 -2.08 -2.60
N ASP A 210 10.31 -3.09 -3.10
CA ASP A 210 10.23 -3.37 -4.54
C ASP A 210 9.67 -2.17 -5.32
N ALA A 211 8.74 -1.40 -4.74
CA ALA A 211 8.17 -0.19 -5.33
C ALA A 211 9.21 0.94 -5.46
N LEU A 212 10.02 1.17 -4.42
CA LEU A 212 11.15 2.12 -4.45
C LEU A 212 12.18 1.72 -5.52
N TRP A 213 12.47 0.43 -5.65
CA TRP A 213 13.36 -0.09 -6.69
C TRP A 213 12.79 0.10 -8.09
N GLN A 214 11.51 -0.21 -8.29
CA GLN A 214 10.83 -0.03 -9.57
C GLN A 214 10.82 1.44 -10.00
N ALA A 215 10.50 2.36 -9.08
CA ALA A 215 10.56 3.80 -9.35
C ALA A 215 11.98 4.25 -9.72
N SER A 216 12.99 3.76 -9.00
CA SER A 216 14.39 4.06 -9.30
C SER A 216 14.82 3.57 -10.69
N THR A 217 14.28 2.43 -11.14
CA THR A 217 14.56 1.90 -12.47
C THR A 217 13.92 2.74 -13.57
N LEU A 218 12.69 3.24 -13.35
CA LEU A 218 12.03 4.14 -14.30
C LEU A 218 12.78 5.48 -14.42
N LEU A 219 13.26 6.03 -13.31
CA LEU A 219 14.08 7.25 -13.29
C LEU A 219 15.42 7.03 -14.02
N ALA A 220 16.12 5.95 -13.70
CA ALA A 220 17.43 5.65 -14.29
C ALA A 220 17.36 5.32 -15.79
N ALA A 221 16.24 4.77 -16.26
CA ALA A 221 16.00 4.51 -17.68
C ALA A 221 15.65 5.79 -18.47
N GLY A 222 15.39 6.92 -17.79
CA GLY A 222 14.90 8.14 -18.42
C GLY A 222 13.43 8.04 -18.86
N ASP A 223 12.69 7.03 -18.40
CA ASP A 223 11.26 6.88 -18.68
C ASP A 223 10.42 7.91 -17.89
N ALA A 224 10.96 8.42 -16.79
CA ALA A 224 10.38 9.49 -15.99
C ALA A 224 11.47 10.43 -15.42
N ASP A 225 11.10 11.68 -15.20
CA ASP A 225 11.95 12.69 -14.53
C ASP A 225 11.65 12.73 -13.01
N LEU A 226 10.40 12.39 -12.64
CA LEU A 226 9.93 12.25 -11.27
C LEU A 226 9.19 10.92 -11.09
N ALA A 227 9.22 10.37 -9.88
CA ALA A 227 8.42 9.21 -9.53
C ALA A 227 7.75 9.38 -8.16
N LEU A 228 6.45 9.10 -8.11
CA LEU A 228 5.67 9.03 -6.89
C LEU A 228 5.55 7.57 -6.45
N VAL A 229 6.07 7.25 -5.27
CA VAL A 229 5.86 5.93 -4.65
C VAL A 229 4.81 6.09 -3.56
N LEU A 230 3.60 5.60 -3.82
CA LEU A 230 2.44 5.75 -2.95
C LEU A 230 2.07 4.42 -2.30
N ALA A 231 1.86 4.43 -0.98
CA ALA A 231 1.30 3.31 -0.24
C ALA A 231 0.09 3.74 0.58
N VAL A 232 -0.95 2.91 0.60
CA VAL A 232 -2.15 3.12 1.42
C VAL A 232 -2.57 1.80 2.06
N GLU A 233 -2.77 1.83 3.38
CA GLU A 233 -3.14 0.69 4.20
C GLU A 233 -4.28 1.06 5.14
N THR A 234 -5.45 0.46 4.90
CA THR A 234 -6.64 0.56 5.75
C THR A 234 -7.06 -0.82 6.25
N PHE A 235 -7.57 -0.85 7.48
CA PHE A 235 -7.85 -2.05 8.24
C PHE A 235 -9.15 -1.96 9.04
N GLU A 236 -9.64 -0.77 9.35
CA GLU A 236 -10.81 -0.55 10.22
C GLU A 236 -12.00 -1.40 9.78
N GLU A 237 -12.31 -1.32 8.49
CA GLU A 237 -13.43 -2.03 7.89
C GLU A 237 -13.26 -3.54 8.06
N CYS A 238 -12.03 -4.06 8.07
CA CYS A 238 -11.66 -5.47 8.19
C CYS A 238 -11.09 -5.86 9.57
N ALA A 239 -11.30 -5.05 10.61
CA ALA A 239 -10.64 -5.24 11.90
C ALA A 239 -10.96 -6.60 12.56
N ASP A 240 -12.15 -7.15 12.32
CA ASP A 240 -12.56 -8.48 12.80
C ASP A 240 -11.76 -9.62 12.13
N LEU A 241 -11.43 -9.49 10.84
CA LEU A 241 -10.61 -10.46 10.10
C LEU A 241 -9.18 -10.47 10.65
N TRP A 242 -8.61 -9.28 10.86
CA TRP A 242 -7.27 -9.13 11.46
C TRP A 242 -7.23 -9.59 12.92
N THR A 243 -8.34 -9.43 13.65
CA THR A 243 -8.46 -9.95 15.02
C THR A 243 -8.47 -11.48 15.05
N ARG A 244 -9.18 -12.12 14.11
CA ARG A 244 -9.17 -13.59 13.95
C ARG A 244 -7.80 -14.10 13.49
N GLY A 245 -7.15 -13.36 12.59
CA GLY A 245 -5.81 -13.62 12.06
C GLY A 245 -4.66 -13.08 12.92
N ARG A 246 -4.85 -12.88 14.22
CA ARG A 246 -3.90 -12.17 15.12
C ARG A 246 -2.45 -12.69 15.14
N TRP A 247 -2.20 -13.88 14.61
CA TRP A 247 -0.90 -14.53 14.53
C TRP A 247 -0.10 -14.08 13.30
N VAL A 248 -0.75 -13.42 12.35
CA VAL A 248 -0.18 -13.05 11.04
C VAL A 248 0.61 -11.75 11.12
N THR A 249 0.25 -10.84 12.04
CA THR A 249 0.88 -9.53 12.18
C THR A 249 1.15 -9.18 13.64
N PRO A 250 2.27 -8.50 13.95
CA PRO A 250 2.49 -7.89 15.27
C PRO A 250 1.45 -6.80 15.55
N ARG A 251 1.14 -6.57 16.83
CA ARG A 251 0.31 -5.44 17.26
C ARG A 251 1.17 -4.21 17.57
N PRO A 252 0.63 -2.99 17.36
CA PRO A 252 -0.66 -2.67 16.73
C PRO A 252 -0.57 -2.63 15.19
N LEU A 253 -1.67 -2.97 14.49
CA LEU A 253 -1.86 -2.60 13.08
C LEU A 253 -2.29 -1.14 13.03
N VAL A 254 -1.58 -0.33 12.26
CA VAL A 254 -1.78 1.11 12.21
C VAL A 254 -2.06 1.51 10.77
N GLU A 255 -3.22 2.11 10.55
CA GLU A 255 -3.55 2.60 9.22
C GLU A 255 -2.65 3.76 8.84
N ALA A 256 -2.23 3.76 7.58
CA ALA A 256 -1.29 4.73 7.07
C ALA A 256 -1.51 4.97 5.58
N ALA A 257 -1.15 6.19 5.15
CA ALA A 257 -0.97 6.53 3.76
C ALA A 257 0.31 7.35 3.65
N ALA A 258 1.24 6.90 2.83
CA ALA A 258 2.54 7.54 2.68
C ALA A 258 2.90 7.66 1.20
N CYS A 259 3.52 8.77 0.83
CA CYS A 259 4.00 8.98 -0.52
C CYS A 259 5.41 9.57 -0.50
N ALA A 260 6.34 8.98 -1.23
CA ALA A 260 7.66 9.57 -1.48
C ALA A 260 7.71 10.16 -2.90
N VAL A 261 8.24 11.37 -3.02
CA VAL A 261 8.60 11.99 -4.30
C VAL A 261 10.08 11.70 -4.55
N LEU A 262 10.37 11.08 -5.68
CA LEU A 262 11.71 10.66 -6.07
C LEU A 262 12.12 11.36 -7.36
N ALA A 263 13.40 11.71 -7.47
CA ALA A 263 14.02 12.22 -8.69
C ALA A 263 15.32 11.46 -8.97
N GLY A 264 15.77 11.51 -10.23
CA GLY A 264 17.11 11.07 -10.59
C GLY A 264 18.16 11.79 -9.73
N ALA A 265 19.19 11.08 -9.31
CA ALA A 265 20.38 11.67 -8.71
C ALA A 265 21.60 11.42 -9.60
N ASP A 266 22.71 12.09 -9.29
CA ASP A 266 24.02 11.74 -9.85
C ASP A 266 24.75 10.85 -8.82
N ASP A 267 25.33 9.74 -9.27
CA ASP A 267 26.34 8.95 -8.54
C ASP A 267 25.97 8.32 -7.18
N ALA A 268 24.73 7.86 -7.00
CA ALA A 268 24.31 7.03 -5.86
C ALA A 268 24.22 5.54 -6.22
N ASP A 269 24.97 4.68 -5.52
CA ASP A 269 24.86 3.22 -5.67
C ASP A 269 23.61 2.70 -4.93
N ILE A 270 22.57 2.35 -5.70
CA ILE A 270 21.37 1.70 -5.16
C ILE A 270 21.67 0.22 -4.87
N GLY A 271 22.01 -0.06 -3.63
CA GLY A 271 22.09 -1.42 -3.11
C GLY A 271 20.71 -2.04 -2.90
N TYR A 272 20.06 -2.52 -3.96
CA TYR A 272 18.84 -3.34 -3.86
C TYR A 272 19.18 -4.84 -3.73
N GLY A 273 18.47 -5.53 -2.83
CA GLY A 273 18.61 -6.98 -2.73
C GLY A 273 18.03 -7.57 -1.44
N PRO A 274 18.38 -8.82 -1.10
CA PRO A 274 18.08 -9.37 0.21
C PRO A 274 18.81 -8.55 1.28
N GLY A 275 18.10 -8.20 2.35
CA GLY A 275 18.66 -7.38 3.44
C GLY A 275 18.73 -8.09 4.78
N ALA A 276 19.49 -7.52 5.70
CA ALA A 276 19.39 -7.83 7.13
C ALA A 276 18.32 -6.94 7.79
N ALA A 277 17.95 -7.23 9.04
CA ALA A 277 17.14 -6.30 9.82
C ALA A 277 17.92 -5.01 10.05
N SER A 278 17.23 -3.85 10.04
CA SER A 278 17.86 -2.56 10.27
C SER A 278 17.40 -1.92 11.59
N THR A 279 18.22 -1.02 12.13
CA THR A 279 17.82 -0.19 13.29
C THR A 279 16.62 0.69 12.94
N LEU A 280 16.53 1.14 11.69
CA LEU A 280 15.44 1.99 11.20
C LEU A 280 14.11 1.22 11.14
N GLU A 281 14.13 -0.04 10.66
CA GLU A 281 12.96 -0.94 10.71
C GLU A 281 12.47 -1.17 12.14
N THR A 282 13.41 -1.36 13.07
CA THR A 282 13.09 -1.56 14.49
C THR A 282 12.47 -0.28 15.06
N LEU A 283 13.00 0.89 14.69
CA LEU A 283 12.47 2.19 15.09
C LEU A 283 11.06 2.44 14.52
N VAL A 284 10.82 2.13 13.25
CA VAL A 284 9.49 2.23 12.63
C VAL A 284 8.51 1.31 13.33
N THR A 285 8.87 0.04 13.53
CA THR A 285 8.02 -0.92 14.23
C THR A 285 7.65 -0.43 15.63
N ARG A 286 8.61 0.19 16.33
CA ARG A 286 8.40 0.77 17.66
C ARG A 286 7.50 2.01 17.62
N ARG A 287 7.78 2.98 16.76
CA ARG A 287 7.11 4.30 16.77
C ARG A 287 5.81 4.35 15.98
N ALA A 288 5.75 3.68 14.83
CA ALA A 288 4.57 3.68 13.97
C ALA A 288 3.67 2.47 14.20
N GLY A 289 4.22 1.33 14.64
CA GLY A 289 3.51 0.05 14.66
C GLY A 289 3.65 -0.71 13.34
N GLU A 290 2.73 -1.64 13.08
CA GLU A 290 2.69 -2.39 11.81
C GLU A 290 1.86 -1.63 10.77
N THR A 291 2.54 -1.01 9.82
CA THR A 291 1.95 -0.22 8.72
C THR A 291 2.13 -0.91 7.36
N LEU A 292 2.48 -2.20 7.33
CA LEU A 292 2.60 -3.03 6.12
C LEU A 292 3.38 -2.37 4.97
N ALA A 293 2.79 -2.20 3.78
CA ALA A 293 3.51 -1.64 2.62
C ALA A 293 3.94 -0.18 2.81
N CYS A 294 3.34 0.55 3.76
CA CYS A 294 3.78 1.90 4.11
C CYS A 294 5.10 1.92 4.90
N ALA A 295 5.47 0.83 5.59
CA ALA A 295 6.63 0.84 6.50
C ALA A 295 7.94 1.35 5.87
N PRO A 296 8.33 0.92 4.66
CA PRO A 296 9.50 1.49 3.96
C PRO A 296 9.46 3.01 3.74
N LEU A 297 8.27 3.58 3.54
CA LEU A 297 8.11 5.03 3.37
C LEU A 297 8.15 5.77 4.71
N VAL A 298 7.70 5.13 5.80
CA VAL A 298 7.91 5.63 7.17
C VAL A 298 9.40 5.65 7.51
N GLU A 299 10.15 4.61 7.12
CA GLU A 299 11.60 4.55 7.27
C GLU A 299 12.27 5.75 6.55
N LEU A 300 11.89 6.03 5.29
CA LEU A 300 12.40 7.20 4.56
C LEU A 300 12.07 8.53 5.27
N ALA A 301 10.83 8.70 5.75
CA ALA A 301 10.44 9.90 6.47
C ALA A 301 11.30 10.12 7.74
N LEU A 302 11.53 9.06 8.52
CA LEU A 302 12.38 9.13 9.71
C LEU A 302 13.84 9.41 9.38
N ALA A 303 14.39 8.79 8.33
CA ALA A 303 15.76 9.02 7.91
C ALA A 303 15.99 10.46 7.46
N ARG A 304 15.04 11.04 6.70
CA ARG A 304 15.07 12.45 6.30
C ARG A 304 15.00 13.40 7.48
N ALA A 305 14.07 13.15 8.41
CA ALA A 305 13.94 13.97 9.62
C ALA A 305 15.21 13.92 10.50
N ALA A 306 15.95 12.81 10.45
CA ALA A 306 17.23 12.65 11.14
C ALA A 306 18.43 13.24 10.36
N GLY A 307 18.21 13.82 9.17
CA GLY A 307 19.29 14.38 8.34
C GLY A 307 20.25 13.32 7.80
N MET A 308 19.81 12.06 7.68
CA MET A 308 20.64 11.02 7.08
C MET A 308 20.84 11.35 5.59
N PRO A 309 22.05 11.27 5.03
CA PRO A 309 22.26 11.52 3.60
C PRO A 309 21.87 10.33 2.72
N ILE A 310 21.97 9.10 3.27
CA ILE A 310 21.58 7.86 2.62
C ILE A 310 20.79 7.03 3.62
N ALA A 311 19.56 6.66 3.25
CA ALA A 311 18.71 5.76 4.00
C ALA A 311 18.81 4.34 3.42
N ARG A 312 19.19 3.36 4.25
CA ARG A 312 19.01 1.94 3.92
C ARG A 312 17.66 1.50 4.44
N VAL A 313 16.69 1.45 3.54
CA VAL A 313 15.32 1.07 3.83
C VAL A 313 15.16 -0.44 3.70
N THR A 314 14.39 -1.03 4.59
CA THR A 314 14.14 -2.46 4.67
C THR A 314 12.66 -2.78 4.71
N GLY A 315 12.31 -3.99 4.30
CA GLY A 315 10.93 -4.45 4.34
C GLY A 315 10.85 -5.95 4.51
N ARG A 316 10.11 -6.41 5.50
CA ARG A 316 9.86 -7.83 5.77
C ARG A 316 8.39 -8.17 5.62
N TRP A 317 8.11 -9.22 4.86
CA TRP A 317 6.77 -9.77 4.77
C TRP A 317 6.81 -11.28 4.50
N ARG A 318 6.11 -12.06 5.33
CA ARG A 318 5.96 -13.53 5.18
C ARG A 318 7.27 -14.27 4.86
N GLY A 319 8.33 -13.94 5.60
CA GLY A 319 9.65 -14.58 5.46
C GLY A 319 10.52 -14.02 4.32
N ARG A 320 9.98 -13.19 3.42
CA ARG A 320 10.78 -12.41 2.46
C ARG A 320 11.27 -11.13 3.13
N ARG A 321 12.51 -10.76 2.84
CA ARG A 321 13.13 -9.51 3.25
C ARG A 321 13.82 -8.87 2.06
N ALA A 322 13.59 -7.58 1.86
CA ALA A 322 14.25 -6.77 0.84
C ALA A 322 14.86 -5.53 1.51
N GLN A 323 15.89 -4.97 0.88
CA GLN A 323 16.47 -3.69 1.23
C GLN A 323 16.77 -2.86 -0.01
N ILE A 324 16.82 -1.54 0.15
CA ILE A 324 17.28 -0.59 -0.86
C ILE A 324 17.99 0.58 -0.18
N ALA A 325 19.06 1.11 -0.79
CA ALA A 325 19.66 2.37 -0.39
C ALA A 325 19.07 3.52 -1.24
N VAL A 326 18.70 4.63 -0.61
CA VAL A 326 18.15 5.81 -1.30
C VAL A 326 18.80 7.06 -0.69
N ALA A 327 19.17 8.04 -1.52
CA ALA A 327 19.62 9.34 -1.04
C ALA A 327 18.43 10.14 -0.50
N THR A 328 18.59 10.82 0.64
CA THR A 328 17.49 11.43 1.41
C THR A 328 17.56 12.95 1.52
#